data_AF-A0A922S789-F1
#
_entry.id   AF-A0A922S789-F1
#
_cell.length_a   1.000
_cell.length_b   1.000
_cell.length_c   1.000
_cell.angle_alpha   90.00
_cell.angle_beta   90.00
_cell.angle_gamma   90.00
#
_symmetry.space_group_name_H-M   'P 1'
#
loop_
_entity.id
_entity.type
_entity.pdbx_description
1 polymer ?
#
loop_
_entity_poly.entity_id
_entity_poly.type
_entity_poly.pdbx_seq_one_letter_code
_entity_poly.pdbx_strand_id
1 'polypeptide(L)'
;MHHRSCQLISRHRPRCPILTVTRHEYIARQIHLYRGVHPLYYGEPRAGEWYEDMDRRIRYAIDYGRKRSFFSPGCFVIIVTGWKAGSGSTNTLRVVKLEDAETKPIVMVPSITHFDD
;
A
#
# COMPACT_ATOMS: atom_id res chain seq x y z
N MET A 1 -3.79 0.57 16.79
CA MET A 1 -4.71 0.35 15.64
C MET A 1 -4.20 -0.84 14.84
N HIS A 2 -5.01 -1.90 14.78
CA HIS A 2 -4.67 -3.18 14.17
C HIS A 2 -4.65 -3.05 12.64
N HIS A 3 -3.68 -3.67 11.96
CA HIS A 3 -3.67 -3.79 10.49
C HIS A 3 -4.70 -4.84 10.02
N ARG A 4 -5.98 -4.59 10.32
CA ARG A 4 -7.10 -5.50 10.03
C ARG A 4 -7.26 -5.77 8.53
N SER A 5 -6.94 -4.78 7.69
CA SER A 5 -7.03 -4.91 6.23
C SER A 5 -6.14 -6.04 5.71
N CYS A 6 -4.88 -6.11 6.16
CA CYS A 6 -3.96 -7.18 5.79
C CYS A 6 -4.46 -8.57 6.25
N GLN A 7 -4.99 -8.65 7.47
CA GLN A 7 -5.55 -9.88 8.02
C GLN A 7 -6.72 -10.40 7.18
N LEU A 8 -7.61 -9.48 6.76
CA LEU A 8 -8.74 -9.81 5.90
C LEU A 8 -8.28 -10.27 4.52
N ILE A 9 -7.30 -9.60 3.91
CA ILE A 9 -6.72 -10.04 2.62
C ILE A 9 -6.10 -11.43 2.76
N SER A 10 -5.29 -11.66 3.80
CA SER A 10 -4.67 -12.97 4.07
C SER A 10 -5.69 -14.09 4.26
N ARG A 11 -6.83 -13.80 4.91
CA ARG A 11 -7.94 -14.75 5.09
C ARG A 11 -8.48 -15.29 3.77
N HIS A 12 -8.50 -14.47 2.72
CA HIS A 12 -8.92 -14.89 1.38
C HIS A 12 -7.84 -15.66 0.59
N ARG A 13 -6.67 -15.90 1.20
CA ARG A 13 -5.57 -16.74 0.68
C ARG A 13 -5.20 -16.44 -0.78
N PRO A 14 -4.89 -15.18 -1.13
CA PRO A 14 -4.41 -14.88 -2.48
C PRO A 14 -3.15 -15.70 -2.81
N ARG A 15 -2.96 -15.96 -4.11
CA ARG A 15 -1.77 -16.66 -4.62
C ARG A 15 -0.53 -15.76 -4.70
N CYS A 16 -0.72 -14.44 -4.67
CA CYS A 16 0.36 -13.45 -4.68
C CYS A 16 0.81 -13.07 -3.25
N PRO A 17 2.05 -12.58 -3.09
CA PRO A 17 2.53 -12.05 -1.81
C PRO A 17 1.79 -10.77 -1.43
N ILE A 18 1.54 -10.57 -0.13
CA ILE A 18 0.86 -9.41 0.43
C ILE A 18 1.90 -8.51 1.11
N LEU A 19 2.33 -7.43 0.45
CA LEU A 19 3.25 -6.46 1.04
C LEU A 19 2.47 -5.50 1.95
N THR A 20 2.78 -5.47 3.25
CA THR A 20 2.06 -4.62 4.22
C THR A 20 2.99 -3.60 4.86
N VAL A 21 2.80 -2.33 4.52
CA VAL A 21 3.62 -1.23 5.05
C VAL A 21 3.04 -0.71 6.36
N THR A 22 3.88 -0.60 7.39
CA THR A 22 3.50 -0.09 8.71
C THR A 22 4.60 0.78 9.32
N ARG A 23 4.21 1.82 10.05
CA ARG A 23 5.12 2.65 10.86
C ARG A 23 5.33 2.12 12.28
N HIS A 24 4.64 1.05 12.64
CA HIS A 24 4.71 0.48 13.99
C HIS A 24 5.48 -0.83 13.93
N GLU A 25 6.67 -0.86 14.53
CA GLU A 25 7.51 -2.05 14.52
C GLU A 25 6.85 -3.26 15.20
N TYR A 26 6.15 -3.04 16.31
CA TYR A 26 5.46 -4.12 17.02
C TYR A 26 4.40 -4.79 16.13
N ILE A 27 3.71 -4.00 15.30
CA ILE A 27 2.75 -4.52 14.32
C ILE A 27 3.50 -5.28 13.22
N ALA A 28 4.60 -4.73 12.69
CA ALA A 28 5.39 -5.41 11.65
C ALA A 28 5.81 -6.82 12.12
N ARG A 29 6.19 -6.95 13.40
CA ARG A 29 6.49 -8.24 14.03
C ARG A 29 5.25 -9.15 14.11
N GLN A 30 4.13 -8.63 14.63
CA GLN A 30 2.90 -9.40 14.80
C GLN A 30 2.27 -9.92 13.49
N ILE A 31 2.30 -9.13 12.41
CA ILE A 31 1.61 -9.52 11.18
C ILE A 31 2.34 -10.62 10.38
N HIS A 32 3.55 -11.02 10.78
CA HIS A 32 4.19 -12.24 10.26
C HIS A 32 3.34 -13.50 10.49
N LEU A 33 2.44 -13.50 11.47
CA LEU A 33 1.55 -14.63 11.76
C LEU A 33 0.51 -14.90 10.66
N TYR A 34 0.30 -13.97 9.73
CA TYR A 34 -0.68 -14.09 8.66
C TYR A 34 -0.07 -14.66 7.38
N ARG A 35 -0.73 -15.66 6.80
CA ARG A 35 -0.26 -16.36 5.60
C ARG A 35 -0.04 -15.40 4.43
N GLY A 36 1.13 -15.50 3.80
CA GLY A 36 1.48 -14.76 2.58
C GLY A 36 1.78 -13.28 2.82
N VAL A 37 1.80 -12.83 4.07
CA VAL A 37 2.07 -11.44 4.43
C VAL A 37 3.57 -11.21 4.58
N HIS A 38 4.05 -10.18 3.90
CA HIS A 38 5.40 -9.64 4.05
C HIS A 38 5.30 -8.26 4.71
N PRO A 39 5.55 -8.16 6.02
CA PRO A 39 5.56 -6.89 6.73
C PRO A 39 6.75 -6.03 6.33
N LEU A 40 6.49 -4.75 6.12
CA LEU A 40 7.50 -3.74 5.83
C LEU A 40 7.39 -2.62 6.85
N TYR A 41 8.44 -2.47 7.67
CA TYR A 41 8.56 -1.33 8.56
C TYR A 41 9.01 -0.10 7.75
N TYR A 42 8.29 1.01 7.90
CA TYR A 42 8.60 2.29 7.26
C TYR A 42 8.91 3.31 8.35
N GLY A 43 10.20 3.54 8.61
CA GLY A 43 10.70 4.43 9.67
C GLY A 43 10.76 5.92 9.27
N GLU A 44 10.50 6.24 8.00
CA GLU A 44 10.62 7.61 7.50
C GLU A 44 9.51 8.54 8.06
N PRO A 45 9.84 9.82 8.27
CA PRO A 45 8.90 10.82 8.77
C PRO A 45 7.69 10.99 7.82
N ARG A 46 6.60 11.53 8.38
CA ARG A 46 5.41 11.87 7.58
C ARG A 46 5.74 13.02 6.62
N ALA A 47 5.29 12.89 5.37
CA ALA A 47 5.25 14.05 4.48
C ALA A 47 4.23 15.09 5.00
N GLY A 48 4.36 16.34 4.55
CA GLY A 48 3.40 17.40 4.89
C GLY A 48 2.01 17.08 4.34
N GLU A 49 1.97 16.56 3.12
CA GLU A 49 0.75 16.16 2.44
C GLU A 49 0.48 14.66 2.57
N TRP A 50 -0.77 14.29 2.85
CA TRP A 50 -1.14 12.89 3.07
C TRP A 50 -0.99 12.01 1.82
N TYR A 51 -1.32 12.55 0.65
CA TYR A 51 -1.21 11.80 -0.61
C TYR A 51 0.25 11.52 -0.93
N GLU A 52 1.13 12.48 -0.71
CA GLU A 52 2.57 12.33 -0.88
C GLU A 52 3.13 11.28 0.09
N ASP A 53 2.71 11.32 1.35
CA ASP A 53 3.08 10.32 2.37
C ASP A 53 2.64 8.90 1.98
N MET A 54 1.46 8.78 1.38
CA MET A 54 0.96 7.50 0.86
C MET A 54 1.78 7.03 -0.34
N ASP A 55 2.07 7.91 -1.28
CA ASP A 55 2.86 7.64 -2.47
C ASP A 55 4.27 7.15 -2.11
N ARG A 56 4.96 7.79 -1.16
CA ARG A 56 6.27 7.35 -0.65
C ARG A 56 6.22 5.94 -0.06
N ARG A 57 5.17 5.62 0.71
CA ARG A 57 4.98 4.27 1.29
C ARG A 57 4.71 3.20 0.24
N ILE A 58 3.95 3.53 -0.80
CA ILE A 58 3.70 2.59 -1.90
C ILE A 58 4.98 2.34 -2.68
N ARG A 59 5.75 3.38 -3.01
CA ARG A 59 7.06 3.25 -3.68
C ARG A 59 8.02 2.38 -2.87
N TYR A 60 8.10 2.60 -1.56
CA TYR A 60 8.89 1.76 -0.67
C TYR A 60 8.53 0.26 -0.75
N ALA A 61 7.23 -0.07 -0.80
CA ALA A 61 6.77 -1.45 -0.96
C ALA A 61 7.14 -2.03 -2.33
N ILE A 62 7.01 -1.24 -3.39
CA ILE A 62 7.39 -1.63 -4.75
C ILE A 62 8.89 -1.90 -4.82
N ASP A 63 9.72 -1.02 -4.29
CA ASP A 63 11.18 -1.19 -4.29
C ASP A 63 11.60 -2.44 -3.51
N TYR A 64 10.94 -2.72 -2.38
CA TYR A 64 11.14 -3.96 -1.65
C TYR A 64 10.78 -5.19 -2.48
N GLY A 65 9.60 -5.18 -3.13
CA GLY A 65 9.15 -6.30 -3.97
C GLY A 65 10.06 -6.54 -5.17
N ARG A 66 10.63 -5.48 -5.76
CA ARG A 66 11.63 -5.59 -6.83
C ARG A 66 12.91 -6.26 -6.35
N LYS A 67 13.45 -5.81 -5.22
CA LYS A 67 14.67 -6.41 -4.60
C LYS A 67 14.48 -7.89 -4.26
N ARG A 68 13.24 -8.32 -4.01
CA ARG A 68 12.88 -9.72 -3.72
C ARG A 68 12.39 -10.51 -4.94
N SER A 69 12.41 -9.92 -6.14
CA SER A 69 11.93 -10.54 -7.38
C SER A 69 10.48 -11.04 -7.31
N PHE A 70 9.60 -10.29 -6.63
CA PHE A 70 8.18 -10.62 -6.53
C PHE A 70 7.37 -10.25 -7.77
N PHE A 71 7.97 -9.50 -8.69
CA PHE A 71 7.29 -8.95 -9.86
C PHE A 71 7.88 -9.54 -11.14
N SER A 72 6.99 -9.88 -12.07
CA SER A 72 7.36 -10.21 -13.45
C SER A 72 7.24 -8.95 -14.33
N PRO A 73 7.99 -8.86 -15.44
CA PRO A 73 7.79 -7.81 -16.42
C PRO A 73 6.33 -7.72 -16.87
N GLY A 74 5.79 -6.50 -16.96
CA GLY A 74 4.40 -6.26 -17.37
C GLY A 74 3.33 -6.64 -16.34
N CYS A 75 3.69 -6.99 -15.10
CA CYS A 75 2.70 -7.35 -14.09
C CYS A 75 1.92 -6.14 -13.55
N PHE A 76 0.79 -6.44 -12.90
CA PHE A 76 -0.02 -5.47 -12.19
C PHE A 76 0.16 -5.61 -10.69
N VAL A 77 0.07 -4.49 -9.98
CA VAL A 77 0.00 -4.44 -8.52
C VAL A 77 -1.37 -3.95 -8.08
N ILE A 78 -1.90 -4.58 -7.03
CA ILE A 78 -3.16 -4.18 -6.39
C ILE A 78 -2.80 -3.40 -5.13
N ILE A 79 -3.23 -2.15 -5.07
CA ILE A 79 -2.97 -1.25 -3.96
C ILE A 79 -4.27 -1.08 -3.17
N VAL A 80 -4.22 -1.47 -1.89
CA VAL A 80 -5.35 -1.36 -0.97
C VAL A 80 -5.04 -0.29 0.07
N THR A 81 -5.80 0.79 0.05
CA THR A 81 -5.58 1.99 0.88
C THR A 81 -6.90 2.55 1.41
N GLY A 82 -6.82 3.57 2.26
CA GLY A 82 -7.99 4.37 2.62
C GLY A 82 -8.00 5.70 1.90
N TRP A 83 -9.17 6.29 1.72
CA TRP A 83 -9.36 7.56 1.00
C TRP A 83 -8.88 8.81 1.76
N LYS A 84 -8.67 8.71 3.09
CA LYS A 84 -8.23 9.83 3.94
C LYS A 84 -7.19 9.41 4.97
N ALA A 85 -6.54 10.41 5.56
CA ALA A 85 -5.68 10.24 6.72
C ALA A 85 -6.44 9.66 7.92
N GLY A 86 -5.76 8.80 8.69
CA GLY A 86 -6.33 8.13 9.86
C GLY A 86 -6.48 6.62 9.65
N SER A 87 -7.11 5.97 10.63
CA SER A 87 -7.31 4.53 10.65
C SER A 87 -8.75 4.15 10.37
N GLY A 88 -8.95 2.91 9.92
CA GLY A 88 -10.27 2.33 9.73
C GLY A 88 -10.98 2.80 8.45
N SER A 89 -10.32 3.59 7.62
CA SER A 89 -10.89 4.11 6.37
C SER A 89 -10.43 3.35 5.12
N THR A 90 -9.97 2.10 5.24
CA THR A 90 -9.57 1.29 4.06
C THR A 90 -10.79 0.98 3.20
N ASN A 91 -10.98 1.71 2.12
CA ASN A 91 -12.11 1.59 1.19
C ASN A 91 -11.70 1.77 -0.29
N THR A 92 -10.41 1.92 -0.58
CA THR A 92 -9.92 2.17 -1.94
C THR A 92 -9.06 1.01 -2.41
N LEU A 93 -9.39 0.48 -3.60
CA LEU A 93 -8.59 -0.49 -4.33
C LEU A 93 -8.18 0.12 -5.66
N ARG A 94 -6.89 0.05 -6.00
CA ARG A 94 -6.36 0.50 -7.29
C ARG A 94 -5.60 -0.65 -7.94
N VAL A 95 -5.81 -0.85 -9.24
CA VAL A 95 -5.02 -1.79 -10.06
C VAL A 95 -4.10 -0.96 -10.93
N VAL A 96 -2.80 -1.13 -10.77
CA VAL A 96 -1.79 -0.29 -11.43
C VAL A 96 -0.80 -1.18 -12.14
N LYS A 97 -0.48 -0.86 -13.41
CA LYS A 97 0.60 -1.53 -14.13
C LYS A 97 1.93 -1.10 -13.51
N LEU A 98 2.82 -2.03 -13.23
CA LEU A 98 4.03 -1.75 -12.44
C LEU A 98 4.91 -0.64 -13.07
N GLU A 99 5.01 -0.61 -14.39
CA GLU A 99 5.76 0.41 -15.14
C GLU A 99 5.14 1.82 -15.01
N ASP A 100 3.81 1.93 -14.91
CA ASP A 100 3.12 3.21 -14.73
C ASP A 100 3.35 3.77 -13.32
N ALA A 101 3.53 2.88 -12.32
CA ALA A 101 3.79 3.27 -10.94
C ALA A 101 5.16 3.96 -10.74
N GLU A 102 6.07 3.86 -11.72
CA GLU A 102 7.38 4.51 -11.70
C GLU A 102 7.32 5.96 -12.16
N THR A 103 6.49 6.22 -13.17
CA THR A 103 6.49 7.49 -13.91
C THR A 103 5.40 8.44 -13.47
N LYS A 104 4.34 7.92 -12.84
CA LYS A 104 3.15 8.70 -12.48
C LYS A 104 2.91 8.70 -10.96
N PRO A 105 2.30 9.76 -10.40
CA PRO A 105 1.80 9.72 -9.04
C PRO A 105 0.74 8.61 -8.91
N ILE A 106 0.91 7.74 -7.92
CA ILE A 106 0.08 6.54 -7.76
C ILE A 106 -1.26 6.94 -7.13
N VAL A 107 -1.18 7.80 -6.13
CA VAL A 107 -2.31 8.48 -5.51
C VAL A 107 -2.54 9.78 -6.24
N MET A 108 -3.42 9.76 -7.24
CA MET A 108 -4.00 11.01 -7.75
C MET A 108 -4.74 11.73 -6.62
N VAL A 109 -4.46 13.02 -6.47
CA VAL A 109 -5.38 13.97 -5.82
C VAL A 109 -6.63 14.02 -6.70
N PRO A 110 -7.86 13.95 -6.17
CA PRO A 110 -9.00 14.36 -6.95
C PRO A 110 -8.85 15.86 -7.23
N SER A 111 -8.49 16.22 -8.47
CA SER A 111 -8.65 17.59 -8.94
C SER A 111 -10.13 17.86 -9.22
N ILE A 112 -11.01 17.62 -8.23
CA ILE A 112 -12.38 18.11 -8.28
C ILE A 112 -12.34 19.48 -7.62
N THR A 113 -11.93 20.49 -8.37
CA THR A 113 -12.03 21.89 -7.93
C THR A 113 -13.45 22.42 -8.07
N HIS A 114 -14.30 21.77 -8.87
CA HIS A 114 -15.71 22.08 -9.04
C HIS A 114 -16.55 20.80 -9.04
N PHE A 115 -17.42 20.67 -8.04
CA PHE A 115 -18.66 19.91 -8.13
C PHE A 115 -19.68 20.91 -8.67
N ASP A 116 -19.98 20.85 -9.97
CA ASP A 116 -21.19 21.50 -10.47
C ASP A 116 -22.33 20.50 -10.23
N ASP A 117 -23.31 20.92 -9.42
CA ASP A 117 -24.54 20.16 -9.11
C ASP A 117 -25.40 19.90 -10.37
#